data_AF-A0A7S4ILB3-F1
#
_entry.id   AF-A0A7S4ILB3-F1
#
_cell.length_a   1.000
_cell.length_b   1.000
_cell.length_c   1.000
_cell.angle_alpha   90.00
_cell.angle_beta   90.00
_cell.angle_gamma   90.00
#
_symmetry.space_group_name_H-M   'P 1'
#
loop_
_entity.id
_entity.type
_entity.pdbx_description
1 polymer ?
#
loop_
_entity_poly.entity_id
_entity_poly.type
_entity_poly.pdbx_seq_one_letter_code
_entity_poly.pdbx_strand_id
1 'polypeptide(L)'
;GKPSHGSIIRFSLEHKASGICFPLEVFTTRADTIHGVSFIGISPHHQILHEIQSTLGKSEWTARLQSLLNESLVDRFSEKSSEEDKDFEVIPVDGFVATNPLTN
;
A
#
# COMPACT_ATOMS: atom_id res chain seq x y z
N GLY A 1 9.97 -26.83 -5.74
CA GLY A 1 10.39 -25.80 -4.77
C GLY A 1 9.77 -26.10 -3.42
N LYS A 2 10.47 -25.86 -2.31
CA LYS A 2 9.86 -25.94 -0.97
C LYS A 2 8.85 -24.79 -0.82
N PRO A 3 7.62 -25.03 -0.33
CA PRO A 3 6.71 -23.94 -0.01
C PRO A 3 7.29 -23.12 1.15
N SER A 4 7.36 -21.80 0.99
CA SER A 4 7.62 -20.90 2.10
C SER A 4 6.42 -20.97 3.05
N HIS A 5 6.67 -21.27 4.32
CA HIS A 5 5.65 -21.17 5.36
C HIS A 5 5.59 -19.70 5.77
N GLY A 6 4.46 -19.05 5.50
CA GLY A 6 4.22 -17.66 5.87
C GLY A 6 2.95 -17.52 6.69
N SER A 7 2.73 -16.31 7.19
CA SER A 7 1.54 -15.93 7.95
C SER A 7 0.82 -14.79 7.24
N ILE A 8 -0.50 -14.82 7.32
CA ILE A 8 -1.36 -13.68 6.93
C ILE A 8 -1.67 -12.91 8.21
N ILE A 9 -1.34 -11.62 8.22
CA ILE A 9 -1.63 -10.69 9.30
C ILE A 9 -2.70 -9.73 8.82
N ARG A 10 -3.75 -9.53 9.64
CA ARG A 10 -4.87 -8.63 9.33
C ARG A 10 -4.69 -7.32 10.07
N PHE A 11 -4.55 -6.23 9.33
CA PHE A 11 -4.53 -4.88 9.86
C PHE A 11 -5.90 -4.22 9.66
N SER A 12 -6.31 -3.37 10.59
CA SER A 12 -7.48 -2.49 10.40
C SER A 12 -7.00 -1.17 9.84
N LEU A 13 -7.35 -0.86 8.60
CA LEU A 13 -7.05 0.40 7.94
C LEU A 13 -8.21 1.38 8.17
N GLU A 14 -7.97 2.42 8.96
CA GLU A 14 -8.98 3.39 9.38
C GLU A 14 -8.75 4.76 8.72
N HIS A 15 -9.82 5.35 8.18
CA HIS A 15 -9.85 6.77 7.82
C HIS A 15 -10.25 7.63 9.02
N LYS A 16 -9.32 8.40 9.58
CA LYS A 16 -9.49 9.11 10.87
C LYS A 16 -10.64 10.11 10.88
N ALA A 17 -10.95 10.76 9.75
CA ALA A 17 -11.99 11.78 9.71
C ALA A 17 -13.42 11.20 9.64
N SER A 18 -13.61 10.06 8.96
CA SER A 18 -14.94 9.45 8.79
C SER A 18 -15.18 8.23 9.68
N GLY A 19 -14.14 7.67 10.29
CA GLY A 19 -14.20 6.42 11.06
C GLY A 19 -14.46 5.17 10.20
N ILE A 20 -14.33 5.28 8.88
CA ILE A 20 -14.48 4.13 7.98
C ILE A 20 -13.26 3.21 8.15
N CYS A 21 -13.50 1.91 8.27
CA CYS A 21 -12.48 0.89 8.46
C CYS A 21 -12.53 -0.19 7.38
N PHE A 22 -11.37 -0.59 6.87
CA PHE A 22 -11.20 -1.68 5.92
C PHE A 22 -10.20 -2.72 6.45
N PRO A 23 -10.45 -4.03 6.26
CA PRO A 23 -9.44 -5.04 6.55
C PRO A 23 -8.34 -5.02 5.48
N LEU A 24 -7.08 -5.04 5.90
CA LEU A 24 -5.91 -5.19 5.03
C LEU A 24 -5.14 -6.46 5.41
N GLU A 25 -5.10 -7.43 4.51
CA GLU A 25 -4.35 -8.68 4.70
C GLU A 25 -2.94 -8.54 4.14
N VAL A 26 -1.93 -8.78 4.97
CA VAL A 26 -0.52 -8.74 4.60
C VAL A 26 0.09 -10.11 4.82
N PHE A 27 0.70 -10.67 3.76
CA PHE A 27 1.46 -11.90 3.85
C PHE A 27 2.92 -11.62 4.21
N THR A 28 3.47 -12.37 5.16
CA THR A 28 4.89 -12.30 5.51
C THR A 28 5.44 -13.67 5.90
N THR A 29 6.70 -13.94 5.59
CA THR A 29 7.45 -15.10 6.11
C THR A 29 8.15 -14.79 7.44
N ARG A 30 8.14 -13.53 7.88
CA ARG A 30 8.74 -13.03 9.11
C ARG A 30 7.68 -12.47 10.06
N ALA A 31 6.77 -13.32 10.51
CA ALA A 31 5.74 -12.91 11.47
C ALA A 31 6.33 -12.50 12.82
N ASP A 32 7.55 -12.96 13.14
CA ASP A 32 8.32 -12.59 14.33
C ASP A 32 8.62 -11.09 14.42
N THR A 33 8.70 -10.37 13.28
CA THR A 33 9.03 -8.94 13.26
C THR A 33 7.83 -8.01 13.38
N ILE A 34 6.62 -8.55 13.57
CA ILE A 34 5.37 -7.79 13.57
C ILE A 34 5.36 -6.65 14.60
N HIS A 35 6.03 -6.80 15.74
CA HIS A 35 6.12 -5.76 16.77
C HIS A 35 6.87 -4.50 16.31
N GLY A 36 7.72 -4.59 15.29
CA GLY A 36 8.51 -3.47 14.76
C GLY A 36 7.92 -2.80 13.51
N VAL A 37 6.73 -3.21 13.07
CA VAL A 37 6.10 -2.68 11.86
C VAL A 37 5.62 -1.25 12.11
N SER A 38 6.17 -0.28 11.37
CA SER A 38 5.86 1.15 11.49
C SER A 38 5.12 1.73 10.28
N PHE A 39 5.11 1.03 9.14
CA PHE A 39 4.36 1.42 7.95
C PHE A 39 4.01 0.18 7.10
N ILE A 40 3.05 0.36 6.19
CA ILE A 40 2.66 -0.65 5.20
C ILE A 40 2.77 -0.02 3.82
N GLY A 41 3.58 -0.62 2.94
CA GLY A 41 3.64 -0.25 1.53
C GLY A 41 2.50 -0.92 0.76
N ILE A 42 1.73 -0.13 0.01
CA ILE A 42 0.64 -0.62 -0.84
C ILE A 42 1.03 -0.38 -2.29
N SER A 43 0.99 -1.43 -3.12
CA SER A 43 1.22 -1.29 -4.55
C SER A 43 0.19 -0.35 -5.18
N PRO A 44 0.56 0.52 -6.14
CA PRO A 44 -0.39 1.40 -6.83
C PRO A 44 -1.51 0.66 -7.58
N HIS A 45 -1.36 -0.65 -7.80
CA HIS A 45 -2.35 -1.51 -8.45
C HIS A 45 -3.21 -2.32 -7.46
N HIS A 46 -3.03 -2.12 -6.15
CA HIS A 46 -3.76 -2.89 -5.15
C HIS A 46 -5.23 -2.45 -5.07
N GLN A 47 -6.16 -3.40 -5.01
CA GLN A 47 -7.61 -3.15 -5.05
C GLN A 47 -8.11 -2.24 -3.92
N ILE A 48 -7.47 -2.29 -2.73
CA ILE A 48 -7.80 -1.43 -1.59
C ILE A 48 -7.74 0.07 -1.92
N LEU A 49 -6.95 0.46 -2.94
CA LEU A 49 -6.84 1.86 -3.34
C LEU A 49 -8.16 2.38 -3.91
N HIS A 50 -9.04 1.53 -4.45
CA HIS A 50 -10.38 1.95 -4.86
C HIS A 50 -11.23 2.41 -3.67
N GLU A 51 -11.15 1.71 -2.54
CA GLU A 51 -11.86 2.06 -1.30
C GLU A 51 -11.31 3.37 -0.71
N ILE A 52 -9.98 3.52 -0.71
CA ILE A 52 -9.29 4.75 -0.29
C ILE A 52 -9.69 5.92 -1.19
N GLN A 53 -9.66 5.75 -2.52
CA GLN A 53 -10.05 6.78 -3.49
C GLN A 53 -11.52 7.18 -3.32
N SER A 54 -12.44 6.23 -3.14
CA SER A 54 -13.85 6.53 -2.85
C SER A 54 -14.02 7.34 -1.57
N THR A 55 -13.23 7.03 -0.54
CA THR A 55 -13.28 7.73 0.75
C THR A 55 -12.74 9.16 0.67
N LEU A 56 -11.65 9.38 -0.06
CA LEU A 56 -11.01 10.69 -0.21
C LEU A 56 -11.67 11.56 -1.30
N GLY A 57 -12.43 10.96 -2.21
CA GLY A 57 -13.01 11.64 -3.35
C GLY A 57 -11.95 12.28 -4.26
N LYS A 58 -12.27 13.45 -4.83
CA LYS A 58 -11.32 14.21 -5.65
C LYS A 58 -10.35 14.97 -4.74
N SER A 59 -9.15 14.43 -4.54
CA SER A 59 -8.08 15.03 -3.74
C SER A 59 -6.76 15.12 -4.52
N GLU A 60 -5.82 15.93 -4.05
CA GLU A 60 -4.45 15.97 -4.58
C GLU A 60 -3.83 14.56 -4.58
N TRP A 61 -4.04 13.82 -3.49
CA TRP A 61 -3.55 12.44 -3.36
C TRP A 61 -4.08 11.54 -4.49
N THR A 62 -5.39 11.58 -4.77
CA THR A 62 -5.95 10.79 -5.88
C THR A 62 -5.40 11.18 -7.24
N ALA A 63 -5.12 12.47 -7.47
CA ALA A 63 -4.50 12.94 -8.70
C ALA A 63 -3.07 12.43 -8.86
N ARG A 64 -2.28 12.44 -7.77
CA ARG A 64 -0.91 11.89 -7.77
C ARG A 64 -0.89 10.38 -8.02
N LEU A 65 -1.78 9.61 -7.39
CA LEU A 65 -1.91 8.18 -7.65
C LEU A 65 -2.20 7.88 -9.13
N GLN A 66 -3.06 8.67 -9.78
CA GLN A 66 -3.35 8.51 -11.21
C GLN A 66 -2.14 8.86 -12.09
N SER A 67 -1.35 9.88 -11.72
CA SER A 67 -0.11 10.21 -12.41
C SER A 67 0.88 9.03 -12.37
N LEU A 68 1.10 8.45 -11.19
CA LEU A 68 1.96 7.28 -11.01
C LEU A 68 1.51 6.07 -11.84
N LEU A 69 0.21 5.79 -11.85
CA LEU A 69 -0.35 4.70 -12.64
C LEU A 69 -0.06 4.91 -14.13
N ASN A 70 -0.26 6.13 -14.64
CA ASN A 70 0.01 6.46 -16.04
C ASN A 70 1.50 6.39 -16.39
N GLU A 71 2.38 6.88 -15.52
CA GLU A 71 3.83 6.78 -15.73
C GLU A 71 4.29 5.33 -15.76
N SER A 72 3.79 4.49 -14.83
CA SER A 72 4.10 3.06 -14.82
C SER A 72 3.68 2.34 -16.11
N LEU A 73 2.64 2.84 -16.80
CA LEU A 73 2.25 2.33 -18.11
C LEU A 73 3.22 2.79 -19.20
N VAL A 74 3.55 4.08 -19.24
CA VAL A 74 4.51 4.64 -20.21
C VAL A 74 5.86 3.92 -20.13
N ASP A 75 6.36 3.71 -18.91
CA ASP A 75 7.62 3.01 -18.65
C ASP A 75 7.62 1.57 -19.18
N ARG A 76 6.49 0.85 -19.07
CA ARG A 76 6.35 -0.52 -19.62
C ARG A 76 6.41 -0.55 -21.14
N PHE A 77 6.04 0.54 -21.80
CA PHE A 77 6.12 0.67 -23.26
C PHE A 77 7.47 1.20 -23.73
N SER A 78 8.33 1.67 -22.82
CA SER A 78 9.71 2.05 -23.13
C SER A 78 10.68 0.91 -22.77
N GLU A 79 11.44 0.40 -23.73
CA GLU A 79 12.50 -0.62 -23.53
C GLU A 79 13.73 -0.08 -22.76
N LYS A 80 13.56 0.96 -21.95
CA LYS A 80 14.62 1.55 -21.14
C LYS A 80 14.18 1.51 -19.69
N SER A 81 14.80 0.65 -18.90
CA SER A 81 15.41 0.99 -17.61
C SER A 81 15.90 -0.28 -16.94
N SER A 82 17.20 -0.37 -16.68
CA SER A 82 17.78 -1.30 -15.72
C SER A 82 17.16 -1.03 -14.33
N GLU A 83 16.85 -2.09 -13.57
CA GLU A 83 16.07 -2.03 -12.32
C GLU A 83 16.79 -1.34 -11.14
N GLU A 84 18.04 -0.92 -11.31
CA GLU A 84 18.93 -0.47 -10.23
C GLU A 84 18.91 1.06 -9.98
N ASP A 85 18.37 1.88 -10.90
CA ASP A 85 18.41 3.35 -10.81
C ASP A 85 17.03 4.04 -10.66
N LYS A 86 15.95 3.29 -10.42
CA LYS A 86 14.63 3.92 -10.22
C LYS A 86 14.46 4.37 -8.77
N ASP A 87 14.38 5.69 -8.58
CA ASP A 87 13.90 6.26 -7.33
C ASP A 87 12.47 5.74 -7.05
N PHE A 88 12.30 5.07 -5.90
CA PHE A 88 10.97 4.63 -5.47
C PHE A 88 10.17 5.85 -5.03
N GLU A 89 9.20 6.29 -5.83
CA GLU A 89 8.24 7.28 -5.39
C GLU A 89 7.28 6.65 -4.36
N VAL A 90 7.27 7.22 -3.16
CA VAL A 90 6.35 6.84 -2.07
C VAL A 90 5.40 8.01 -1.82
N ILE A 91 4.11 7.75 -1.99
CA ILE A 91 3.06 8.74 -1.68
C ILE A 91 2.38 8.35 -0.36
N PRO A 92 2.55 9.14 0.72
CA PRO A 92 1.81 8.89 1.96
C PRO A 92 0.32 9.09 1.73
N VAL A 93 -0.50 8.20 2.28
CA VAL A 93 -1.96 8.29 2.20
C VAL A 93 -2.47 9.07 3.41
N ASP A 94 -2.69 10.36 3.24
CA ASP A 94 -3.14 11.22 4.33
C ASP A 94 -4.50 10.79 4.88
N GLY A 95 -4.65 10.85 6.20
CA GLY A 95 -5.88 10.53 6.91
C GLY A 95 -6.12 9.04 7.15
N PHE A 96 -5.30 8.15 6.60
CA PHE A 96 -5.39 6.70 6.80
C PHE A 96 -4.32 6.17 7.76
N VAL A 97 -4.73 5.33 8.71
CA VAL A 97 -3.82 4.67 9.67
C VAL A 97 -4.14 3.19 9.74
N ALA A 98 -3.12 2.35 9.63
CA ALA A 98 -3.26 0.92 9.88
C ALA A 98 -2.98 0.61 11.35
N THR A 99 -3.88 -0.13 11.99
CA THR A 99 -3.71 -0.61 13.37
C THR A 99 -3.03 -1.96 13.35
N ASN A 100 -1.89 -2.07 14.04
CA ASN A 100 -1.19 -3.34 14.21
C ASN A 100 -1.93 -4.20 15.26
N PRO A 101 -2.40 -5.41 14.91
CA PRO A 101 -3.24 -6.22 15.78
C PRO A 101 -2.57 -6.67 17.08
N LEU A 102 -1.24 -6.54 17.19
CA LEU A 102 -0.47 -6.98 18.35
C LEU A 102 0.03 -5.83 19.23
N THR A 103 -0.02 -4.59 18.76
CA THR A 103 0.43 -3.41 19.53
C THR A 103 -0.67 -2.40 19.81
N ASN A 104 -1.83 -2.51 19.14
CA ASN A 104 -2.90 -1.49 19.13
C ASN A 104 -2.33 -0.09 18.91
#